data_AF-A0A1B7XMP6-F1
#
_entry.id   AF-A0A1B7XMP6-F1
#
_cell.length_a   1.000
_cell.length_b   1.000
_cell.length_c   1.000
_cell.angle_alpha   90.00
_cell.angle_beta   90.00
_cell.angle_gamma   90.00
#
_symmetry.space_group_name_H-M   'P 1'
#
loop_
_entity.id
_entity.type
_entity.pdbx_description
1 polymer ?
#
loop_
_entity_poly.entity_id
_entity_poly.type
_entity_poly.pdbx_seq_one_letter_code
_entity_poly.pdbx_strand_id
1 'polypeptide(L)'
;MNNFDVMKRLNIPEYWRQKHVVLSTYDDVIQHYSHLRKKGWQNTFGTAWQLAAFDVKRNLKDTSELRYAYHITTPDKLEDIFEGYIGISKNPHKRFMSHRWAARKNKFPNRRMCQFMQKHYDDAVLIIFACTRNRLTEMMEQMLRNGRNIGWNTRIGG
;
A
#
# COMPACT_ATOMS: atom_id res chain seq x y z
N MET A 1 15.40 2.54 7.82
CA MET A 1 14.44 3.53 8.33
C MET A 1 13.47 2.76 9.21
N ASN A 2 13.33 3.14 10.48
CA ASN A 2 12.40 2.43 11.36
C ASN A 2 10.96 2.91 11.09
N ASN A 3 9.98 2.20 11.66
CA ASN A 3 8.56 2.50 11.51
C ASN A 3 8.19 3.94 11.92
N PHE A 4 8.86 4.48 12.95
CA PHE A 4 8.61 5.82 13.46
C PHE A 4 9.05 6.91 12.47
N ASP A 5 10.20 6.73 11.82
CA ASP A 5 10.72 7.65 10.80
C ASP A 5 9.79 7.75 9.59
N VAL A 6 9.23 6.62 9.15
CA VAL A 6 8.22 6.57 8.06
C VAL A 6 7.00 7.42 8.42
N MET A 7 6.46 7.23 9.63
CA MET A 7 5.28 7.95 10.09
C MET A 7 5.51 9.47 10.19
N LYS A 8 6.66 9.87 10.73
CA LYS A 8 7.07 11.27 10.84
C LYS A 8 7.19 11.90 9.45
N ARG A 9 7.84 11.20 8.52
CA ARG A 9 8.01 11.66 7.13
C ARG A 9 6.67 11.81 6.40
N LEU A 10 5.71 10.95 6.67
CA LEU A 10 4.40 10.98 6.03
C LEU A 10 3.43 12.01 6.64
N ASN A 11 3.83 12.69 7.71
CA ASN A 11 3.00 13.62 8.49
C ASN A 11 1.67 12.96 8.91
N ILE A 12 1.74 11.71 9.37
CA ILE A 12 0.55 10.98 9.86
C ILE A 12 0.29 11.41 11.32
N PRO A 13 -0.87 11.99 11.65
CA PRO A 13 -1.22 12.35 13.02
C PRO A 13 -1.24 11.13 13.94
N GLU A 14 -0.83 11.32 15.19
CA GLU A 14 -0.68 10.21 16.15
C GLU A 14 -1.98 9.42 16.39
N TYR A 15 -3.09 10.12 16.58
CA TYR A 15 -4.42 9.49 16.73
C TYR A 15 -4.80 8.62 15.52
N TRP A 16 -4.27 8.94 14.34
CA TRP A 16 -4.55 8.20 13.10
C TRP A 16 -3.69 6.95 12.97
N ARG A 17 -2.46 6.98 13.51
CA ARG A 17 -1.53 5.84 13.51
C ARG A 17 -2.12 4.64 14.25
N GLN A 18 -2.74 4.90 15.40
CA GLN A 18 -3.28 3.85 16.27
C GLN A 18 -4.51 3.16 15.68
N LYS A 19 -5.30 3.89 14.89
CA LYS A 19 -6.59 3.39 14.39
C LYS A 19 -6.54 2.87 12.96
N HIS A 20 -5.71 3.46 12.11
CA HIS A 20 -5.83 3.28 10.66
C HIS A 20 -4.54 2.88 9.96
N VAL A 21 -3.38 2.81 10.62
CA VAL A 21 -2.12 2.56 9.91
C VAL A 21 -1.37 1.36 10.46
N VAL A 22 -1.14 0.39 9.58
CA VAL A 22 -0.30 -0.77 9.86
C VAL A 22 0.96 -0.67 8.99
N LEU A 23 2.12 -0.85 9.61
CA LEU A 23 3.40 -0.95 8.91
C LEU A 23 3.78 -2.41 8.87
N SER A 24 3.74 -3.01 7.68
CA SER A 24 4.09 -4.41 7.51
C SER A 24 5.59 -4.55 7.26
N THR A 25 6.20 -5.50 7.94
CA THR A 25 7.55 -5.99 7.60
C THR A 25 7.50 -6.86 6.34
N TYR A 26 8.67 -7.23 5.82
CA TYR A 26 8.76 -8.21 4.75
C TYR A 26 8.08 -9.53 5.12
N ASP A 27 8.39 -10.00 6.33
CA ASP A 27 7.91 -11.27 6.83
C ASP A 27 6.39 -11.21 7.03
N ASP A 28 5.86 -10.07 7.48
CA ASP A 28 4.42 -9.83 7.53
C ASP A 28 3.81 -9.96 6.13
N VAL A 29 4.34 -9.28 5.12
CA VAL A 29 3.79 -9.35 3.75
C VAL A 29 3.88 -10.77 3.16
N ILE A 30 4.99 -11.49 3.39
CA ILE A 30 5.13 -12.87 2.90
C ILE A 30 4.23 -13.86 3.64
N GLN A 31 4.05 -13.67 4.96
CA GLN A 31 3.20 -14.52 5.79
C GLN A 31 1.73 -14.28 5.47
N HIS A 32 1.31 -13.02 5.38
CA HIS A 32 -0.05 -12.61 5.05
C HIS A 32 -0.41 -13.08 3.63
N TYR A 33 0.53 -13.02 2.68
CA TYR A 33 0.27 -13.42 1.29
C TYR A 33 0.88 -14.77 0.91
N SER A 34 0.61 -15.78 1.73
CA SER A 34 1.05 -17.16 1.49
C SER A 34 0.66 -17.72 0.11
N HIS A 35 -0.39 -17.19 -0.53
CA HIS A 35 -0.76 -17.54 -1.90
C HIS A 35 0.27 -17.06 -2.96
N LEU A 36 1.03 -15.98 -2.69
CA LEU A 36 2.16 -15.57 -3.54
C LEU A 36 3.24 -16.65 -3.53
N ARG A 37 3.33 -17.43 -2.45
CA ARG A 37 4.18 -18.61 -2.38
C ARG A 37 3.73 -19.69 -3.36
N LYS A 38 2.44 -20.01 -3.37
CA LYS A 38 1.85 -21.06 -4.21
C LYS A 38 2.00 -20.79 -5.71
N LYS A 39 2.11 -19.52 -6.13
CA LYS A 39 2.30 -19.15 -7.54
C LYS A 39 3.77 -19.15 -8.01
N GLY A 40 4.74 -19.43 -7.13
CA GLY A 40 6.17 -19.37 -7.45
C GLY A 40 6.77 -17.96 -7.43
N TRP A 41 6.07 -16.97 -6.87
CA TRP A 41 6.51 -15.56 -6.87
C TRP A 41 7.43 -15.22 -5.69
N GLN A 42 7.76 -16.19 -4.82
CA GLN A 42 8.62 -15.97 -3.64
C GLN A 42 9.97 -15.38 -4.01
N ASN A 43 10.61 -15.92 -5.04
CA ASN A 43 11.97 -15.51 -5.41
C ASN A 43 11.97 -14.10 -5.99
N THR A 44 11.05 -13.80 -6.90
CA THR A 44 10.94 -12.47 -7.52
C THR A 44 10.49 -11.41 -6.52
N PHE A 45 9.50 -11.72 -5.67
CA PHE A 45 8.95 -10.78 -4.71
C PHE A 45 9.92 -10.55 -3.55
N GLY A 46 10.58 -11.61 -3.10
CA GLY A 46 11.68 -11.53 -2.14
C GLY A 46 12.85 -10.71 -2.65
N THR A 47 13.24 -10.89 -3.92
CA THR A 47 14.29 -10.07 -4.53
C THR A 47 13.87 -8.60 -4.60
N ALA A 48 12.66 -8.29 -5.08
CA ALA A 48 12.17 -6.91 -5.13
C ALA A 48 12.12 -6.25 -3.74
N TRP A 49 11.74 -7.01 -2.72
CA TRP A 49 11.69 -6.52 -1.35
C TRP A 49 13.06 -6.35 -0.71
N GLN A 50 13.97 -7.31 -0.93
CA GLN A 50 15.36 -7.20 -0.50
C GLN A 50 16.03 -5.98 -1.15
N LEU A 51 15.75 -5.73 -2.45
CA LEU A 51 16.19 -4.53 -3.15
C LEU A 51 15.58 -3.26 -2.55
N ALA A 52 14.29 -3.25 -2.23
CA ALA A 52 13.64 -2.12 -1.55
C ALA A 52 14.24 -1.84 -0.17
N ALA A 53 14.47 -2.88 0.64
CA ALA A 53 15.10 -2.77 1.95
C ALA A 53 16.57 -2.29 1.86
N PHE A 54 17.28 -2.73 0.81
CA PHE A 54 18.65 -2.31 0.54
C PHE A 54 18.74 -0.85 0.07
N ASP A 55 17.84 -0.43 -0.83
CA ASP A 55 17.79 0.94 -1.38
C ASP A 55 17.47 1.97 -0.28
N VAL A 56 16.61 1.63 0.68
CA VAL A 56 16.33 2.47 1.87
C VAL A 56 17.55 2.61 2.78
N LYS A 57 18.41 1.59 2.86
CA LYS A 57 19.61 1.60 3.73
C LYS A 57 20.77 2.40 3.14
N ARG A 58 20.89 2.51 1.81
CA ARG A 58 22.13 2.96 1.14
C ARG A 58 22.22 4.46 0.81
N ASN A 59 21.69 5.34 1.67
CA ASN A 59 21.59 6.80 1.50
C ASN A 59 20.49 7.27 0.54
N LEU A 60 19.29 7.45 1.10
CA LEU A 60 18.24 8.28 0.52
C LEU A 60 18.60 9.78 0.69
N LYS A 61 19.68 10.24 0.04
CA LYS A 61 20.00 11.68 -0.02
C LYS A 61 18.99 12.42 -0.91
N ASP A 62 18.62 11.80 -2.03
CA ASP A 62 17.50 12.25 -2.84
C ASP A 62 16.27 11.40 -2.53
N THR A 63 15.24 12.07 -2.04
CA THR A 63 14.00 11.44 -1.63
C THR A 63 12.83 11.80 -2.53
N SER A 64 13.09 12.57 -3.58
CA SER A 64 12.10 13.04 -4.55
C SER A 64 11.47 11.89 -5.35
N GLU A 65 12.21 10.79 -5.51
CA GLU A 65 11.79 9.57 -6.23
C GLU A 65 11.11 8.53 -5.35
N LEU A 66 11.12 8.72 -4.02
CA LEU A 66 10.55 7.73 -3.10
C LEU A 66 9.05 7.67 -3.23
N ARG A 67 8.56 6.45 -3.36
CA ARG A 67 7.14 6.10 -3.29
C ARG A 67 6.93 4.97 -2.31
N TYR A 68 5.69 4.90 -1.87
CA TYR A 68 5.21 3.90 -0.95
C TYR A 68 4.18 3.04 -1.66
N ALA A 69 4.37 1.72 -1.62
CA ALA A 69 3.32 0.77 -1.93
C ALA A 69 2.44 0.59 -0.69
N TYR A 70 1.13 0.65 -0.87
CA TYR A 70 0.16 0.56 0.21
C TYR A 70 -1.07 -0.25 -0.20
N HIS A 71 -1.81 -0.73 0.80
CA HIS A 71 -3.10 -1.40 0.66
C HIS A 71 -4.12 -0.75 1.59
N ILE A 72 -5.34 -0.60 1.09
CA ILE A 72 -6.47 -0.11 1.85
C ILE A 72 -7.46 -1.25 1.95
N THR A 73 -7.79 -1.66 3.17
CA THR A 73 -8.66 -2.81 3.45
C THR A 73 -9.42 -2.60 4.77
N THR A 74 -10.06 -3.64 5.28
CA THR A 74 -10.70 -3.69 6.60
C THR A 74 -9.94 -4.62 7.55
N PRO A 75 -10.10 -4.50 8.88
CA PRO A 75 -9.39 -5.32 9.87
C PRO A 75 -9.61 -6.82 9.69
N ASP A 76 -10.77 -7.24 9.21
CA ASP A 76 -11.11 -8.64 8.96
C ASP A 76 -10.52 -9.20 7.65
N LYS A 77 -9.94 -8.34 6.81
CA LYS A 77 -9.36 -8.66 5.49
C LYS A 77 -7.90 -8.26 5.36
N LEU A 78 -7.20 -8.02 6.47
CA LEU A 78 -5.78 -7.63 6.47
C LEU A 78 -4.87 -8.60 5.70
N GLU A 79 -5.20 -9.89 5.73
CA GLU A 79 -4.42 -10.95 5.08
C GLU A 79 -4.81 -11.19 3.61
N ASP A 80 -5.88 -10.56 3.12
CA ASP A 80 -6.39 -10.81 1.77
C ASP A 80 -6.10 -9.64 0.84
N ILE A 81 -5.09 -9.80 -0.02
CA ILE A 81 -4.74 -8.77 -0.99
C ILE A 81 -5.79 -8.61 -2.10
N PHE A 82 -6.60 -9.64 -2.31
CA PHE A 82 -7.70 -9.61 -3.26
C PHE A 82 -8.92 -8.89 -2.69
N GLU A 83 -8.92 -8.55 -1.41
CA GLU A 83 -9.93 -7.72 -0.76
C GLU A 83 -9.29 -6.40 -0.33
N GLY A 84 -9.60 -5.33 -1.08
CA GLY A 84 -9.05 -4.01 -0.83
C GLY A 84 -8.49 -3.31 -2.07
N TYR A 85 -7.82 -2.19 -1.84
CA TYR A 85 -7.22 -1.37 -2.89
C TYR A 85 -5.71 -1.26 -2.69
N ILE A 86 -4.94 -1.70 -3.68
CA ILE A 86 -3.49 -1.49 -3.72
C ILE A 86 -3.19 -0.19 -4.46
N GLY A 87 -2.26 0.60 -3.95
CA GLY A 87 -1.80 1.78 -4.67
C GLY A 87 -0.36 2.14 -4.36
N ILE A 88 0.14 3.11 -5.12
CA ILE A 88 1.46 3.70 -4.93
C ILE A 88 1.33 5.21 -4.76
N SER A 89 2.09 5.81 -3.84
CA SER A 89 2.06 7.26 -3.61
C SER A 89 3.33 7.75 -2.93
N LYS A 90 3.72 9.01 -3.19
CA LYS A 90 4.76 9.70 -2.39
C LYS A 90 4.31 9.93 -0.95
N ASN A 91 3.00 10.02 -0.73
CA ASN A 91 2.38 10.13 0.59
C ASN A 91 1.06 9.34 0.62
N PRO A 92 1.06 8.10 1.15
CA PRO A 92 -0.14 7.27 1.26
C PRO A 92 -1.26 7.89 2.09
N HIS A 93 -0.94 8.54 3.20
CA HIS A 93 -1.94 9.17 4.07
C HIS A 93 -2.68 10.31 3.35
N LYS A 94 -1.95 11.23 2.72
CA LYS A 94 -2.57 12.31 1.91
C LYS A 94 -3.41 11.73 0.77
N ARG A 95 -2.95 10.66 0.14
CA ARG A 95 -3.69 9.97 -0.94
C ARG A 95 -4.97 9.31 -0.42
N PHE A 96 -4.91 8.64 0.74
CA PHE A 96 -6.06 8.05 1.41
C PHE A 96 -7.12 9.11 1.75
N MET A 97 -6.70 10.26 2.30
CA MET A 97 -7.60 11.38 2.58
C MET A 97 -8.22 11.96 1.30
N SER A 98 -7.45 12.02 0.22
CA SER A 98 -7.97 12.41 -1.11
C SER A 98 -9.02 11.44 -1.63
N HIS A 99 -8.83 10.12 -1.45
CA HIS A 99 -9.83 9.11 -1.81
C HIS A 99 -11.13 9.31 -1.03
N ARG A 100 -11.05 9.53 0.29
CA ARG A 100 -12.22 9.85 1.13
C ARG A 100 -12.94 11.09 0.63
N TRP A 101 -12.21 12.18 0.39
CA TRP A 101 -12.80 13.43 -0.07
C TRP A 101 -13.51 13.26 -1.42
N ALA A 102 -12.85 12.60 -2.38
CA ALA A 102 -13.42 12.33 -3.69
C ALA A 102 -14.66 11.43 -3.61
N ALA A 103 -14.64 10.41 -2.74
CA ALA A 103 -15.79 9.54 -2.50
C ALA A 103 -16.97 10.32 -1.92
N ARG A 104 -16.75 11.20 -0.93
CA ARG A 104 -17.79 12.09 -0.38
C ARG A 104 -18.39 13.04 -1.40
N LYS A 105 -17.64 13.38 -2.44
CA LYS A 105 -18.11 14.24 -3.55
C LYS A 105 -18.62 13.45 -4.76
N ASN A 106 -18.63 12.11 -4.68
CA ASN A 106 -18.91 11.22 -5.80
C ASN A 106 -18.07 11.51 -7.07
N LYS A 107 -16.82 11.95 -6.86
CA LYS A 107 -15.86 12.30 -7.91
C LYS A 107 -14.77 11.23 -8.11
N PHE A 108 -14.85 10.13 -7.37
CA PHE A 108 -13.84 9.09 -7.43
C PHE A 108 -14.10 8.15 -8.62
N PRO A 109 -13.16 8.01 -9.58
CA PRO A 109 -13.39 7.27 -10.82
C PRO A 109 -13.58 5.77 -10.60
N ASN A 110 -13.08 5.24 -9.48
CA ASN A 110 -13.22 3.84 -9.12
C ASN A 110 -14.45 3.67 -8.22
N ARG A 111 -15.55 3.18 -8.81
CA ARG A 111 -16.85 3.00 -8.13
C ARG A 111 -16.76 2.10 -6.90
N ARG A 112 -16.00 1.00 -6.95
CA ARG A 112 -15.86 0.05 -5.82
C ARG A 112 -15.24 0.74 -4.61
N MET A 113 -14.11 1.41 -4.85
CA MET A 113 -13.42 2.17 -3.81
C MET A 113 -14.25 3.37 -3.32
N CYS A 114 -14.99 4.03 -4.21
CA CYS A 114 -15.91 5.11 -3.83
C CYS A 114 -16.98 4.61 -2.84
N GLN A 115 -17.64 3.51 -3.18
CA GLN A 115 -18.67 2.90 -2.34
C GLN A 115 -18.11 2.42 -1.00
N PHE A 116 -16.93 1.80 -1.02
CA PHE A 116 -16.23 1.40 0.20
C PHE A 116 -15.95 2.61 1.10
N MET A 117 -15.31 3.65 0.56
CA MET A 117 -14.97 4.86 1.31
C MET A 117 -16.18 5.63 1.82
N GLN A 118 -17.36 5.48 1.21
CA GLN A 118 -18.59 6.07 1.72
C GLN A 118 -19.17 5.28 2.89
N LYS A 119 -19.02 3.96 2.90
CA LYS A 119 -19.68 3.06 3.87
C LYS A 119 -18.79 2.65 5.05
N HIS A 120 -17.51 2.42 4.80
CA HIS A 120 -16.60 1.73 5.72
C HIS A 120 -15.35 2.55 6.03
N TYR A 121 -15.38 3.87 5.83
CA TYR A 121 -14.22 4.72 6.08
C TYR A 121 -13.68 4.60 7.51
N ASP A 122 -14.57 4.55 8.50
CA ASP A 122 -14.18 4.51 9.91
C ASP A 122 -13.53 3.19 10.32
N ASP A 123 -13.78 2.13 9.52
CA ASP A 123 -13.18 0.80 9.66
C ASP A 123 -12.02 0.59 8.68
N ALA A 124 -11.72 1.55 7.81
CA ALA A 124 -10.69 1.37 6.79
C ALA A 124 -9.29 1.40 7.41
N VAL A 125 -8.45 0.45 7.01
CA VAL A 125 -7.04 0.35 7.40
C VAL A 125 -6.16 0.63 6.19
N LEU A 126 -5.15 1.46 6.38
CA LEU A 126 -4.07 1.75 5.44
C LEU A 126 -2.81 0.97 5.87
N ILE A 127 -2.49 -0.08 5.13
CA ILE A 127 -1.27 -0.84 5.30
C ILE A 127 -0.19 -0.27 4.38
N ILE A 128 0.98 0.05 4.91
CA ILE A 128 2.14 0.45 4.11
C ILE A 128 3.09 -0.75 4.03
N PHE A 129 3.28 -1.24 2.81
CA PHE A 129 4.12 -2.39 2.54
C PHE A 129 5.59 -1.99 2.48
N ALA A 130 5.93 -1.09 1.57
CA ALA A 130 7.31 -0.76 1.29
C ALA A 130 7.47 0.70 0.91
N CYS A 131 8.67 1.22 1.14
CA CYS A 131 9.13 2.50 0.64
C CYS A 131 10.35 2.24 -0.25
N THR A 132 10.31 2.64 -1.51
CA THR A 132 11.43 2.46 -2.44
C THR A 132 11.34 3.47 -3.59
N ARG A 133 12.32 3.47 -4.50
CA ARG A 133 12.29 4.32 -5.71
C ARG A 133 11.12 3.96 -6.62
N ASN A 134 10.76 4.89 -7.50
CA ASN A 134 9.58 4.78 -8.35
C ASN A 134 9.49 3.45 -9.12
N ARG A 135 10.56 3.07 -9.83
CA ARG A 135 10.57 1.87 -10.68
C ARG A 135 10.34 0.58 -9.88
N LEU A 136 11.01 0.44 -8.73
CA LEU A 136 10.83 -0.72 -7.85
C LEU A 136 9.42 -0.75 -7.25
N THR A 137 8.88 0.41 -6.88
CA THR A 137 7.53 0.53 -6.33
C THR A 137 6.47 0.14 -7.37
N GLU A 138 6.65 0.55 -8.62
CA GLU A 138 5.80 0.17 -9.76
C GLU A 138 5.86 -1.32 -10.05
N MET A 139 7.05 -1.92 -10.02
CA MET A 139 7.20 -3.38 -10.13
C MET A 139 6.45 -4.11 -9.02
N MET A 140 6.61 -3.68 -7.76
CA MET A 140 5.89 -4.28 -6.65
C MET A 140 4.37 -4.18 -6.81
N GLU A 141 3.86 -3.03 -7.26
CA GLU A 141 2.43 -2.84 -7.52
C GLU A 141 1.91 -3.80 -8.60
N GLN A 142 2.64 -3.96 -9.70
CA GLN A 142 2.30 -4.91 -10.76
C GLN A 142 2.34 -6.36 -10.27
N MET A 143 3.24 -6.69 -9.35
CA MET A 143 3.32 -8.04 -8.78
C MET A 143 2.18 -8.34 -7.82
N LEU A 144 1.86 -7.39 -6.94
CA LEU A 144 0.72 -7.48 -6.03
C LEU A 144 -0.60 -7.49 -6.81
N ARG A 145 -0.59 -6.96 -8.03
CA ARG A 145 -1.77 -6.75 -8.85
C ARG A 145 -1.56 -7.13 -10.31
N ASN A 146 -1.28 -8.40 -10.52
CA ASN A 146 -0.95 -8.96 -11.83
C ASN A 146 -2.13 -9.10 -12.82
N GLY A 147 -3.26 -8.45 -12.56
CA GLY A 147 -4.51 -8.62 -13.30
C GLY A 147 -5.48 -7.44 -13.18
N ARG A 148 -6.51 -7.45 -14.04
CA ARG A 148 -7.66 -6.53 -13.93
C ARG A 148 -8.60 -7.02 -12.83
N ASN A 149 -9.30 -6.09 -12.18
CA ASN A 149 -10.33 -6.39 -11.17
C ASN A 149 -9.84 -7.19 -9.95
N ILE A 150 -8.56 -7.04 -9.58
CA ILE A 150 -8.04 -7.55 -8.31
C ILE A 150 -8.52 -6.61 -7.20
N GLY A 151 -9.34 -7.15 -6.30
CA GLY A 151 -10.04 -6.39 -5.28
C GLY A 151 -10.79 -5.19 -5.82
N TRP A 152 -10.47 -4.03 -5.28
CA TRP A 152 -11.10 -2.78 -5.65
C TRP A 152 -10.40 -2.11 -6.82
N ASN A 153 -9.24 -2.57 -7.27
CA ASN A 153 -8.53 -1.98 -8.41
C ASN A 153 -9.17 -2.39 -9.75
N THR A 154 -9.43 -1.43 -10.63
CA THR A 154 -10.13 -1.67 -11.90
C THR A 154 -9.21 -1.96 -13.11
N ARG A 155 -7.96 -1.48 -13.10
CA ARG A 155 -7.00 -1.61 -14.24
C ARG A 155 -5.57 -1.66 -13.73
N ILE A 156 -4.65 -2.39 -14.39
CA ILE A 156 -3.19 -2.45 -14.05
C ILE A 156 -2.53 -1.08 -14.27
N GLY A 157 -1.61 -0.68 -13.37
CA GLY A 157 -1.09 0.68 -13.30
C GLY A 157 -2.12 1.71 -12.81
N GLY A 158 -1.62 2.86 -12.33
CA GLY A 158 -2.44 3.96 -11.78
C GLY A 158 -3.52 4.46 -12.73
#